data_AF-A0A2M7A575-F1
#
_entry.id   AF-A0A2M7A575-F1
#
_cell.length_a   1.000
_cell.length_b   1.000
_cell.length_c   1.000
_cell.angle_alpha   90.00
_cell.angle_beta   90.00
_cell.angle_gamma   90.00
#
_symmetry.space_group_name_H-M   'P 1'
#
loop_
_entity.id
_entity.type
_entity.pdbx_description
1 polymer ?
#
loop_
_entity_poly.entity_id
_entity_poly.type
_entity_poly.pdbx_seq_one_letter_code
_entity_poly.pdbx_strand_id
1 'polypeptide(L)'
;MSYLLLFMQILLLFLLIVFYVTDHSRATTKIQGEDFSSQIKEWQKTVVELIKELENVSGEILSQIKSKMEEMDLKIAEADKKIKSLKTLIPEVSSWSEPNLEGKLVKKRSPNKSLPPKHGKIYQLADQGWNVVDIAEKTRIGKGEIQLILDLRRQVIS
;
A
#
# COMPACT_ATOMS: atom_id res chain seq x y z
N MET A 1 37.14 -72.28 -31.80
CA MET A 1 38.27 -71.37 -31.51
C MET A 1 38.01 -69.95 -32.01
N SER A 2 37.61 -69.71 -33.26
CA SER A 2 37.41 -68.36 -33.80
C SER A 2 36.35 -67.51 -33.07
N TYR A 3 35.26 -68.12 -32.61
CA TYR A 3 34.20 -67.40 -31.86
C TYR A 3 34.66 -66.88 -30.48
N LEU A 4 35.60 -67.57 -29.83
CA LEU A 4 36.15 -67.13 -28.53
C LEU A 4 37.02 -65.88 -28.70
N LEU A 5 37.76 -65.77 -29.81
CA LEU A 5 38.57 -64.58 -30.11
C LEU A 5 37.68 -63.35 -30.39
N LEU A 6 36.60 -63.52 -31.16
CA LEU A 6 35.64 -62.43 -31.43
C LEU A 6 34.94 -61.96 -30.15
N PHE A 7 34.55 -62.88 -29.27
CA PHE A 7 33.91 -62.53 -27.99
C PHE A 7 34.86 -61.72 -27.09
N MET A 8 36.13 -62.13 -26.98
CA MET A 8 37.13 -61.40 -26.20
C MET A 8 37.39 -59.99 -26.74
N GLN A 9 37.37 -59.81 -28.07
CA GLN A 9 37.55 -58.50 -28.70
C GLN A 9 36.37 -57.56 -28.43
N ILE A 10 35.14 -58.09 -28.49
CA ILE A 10 33.92 -57.32 -28.15
C ILE A 10 33.92 -56.93 -26.67
N LEU A 11 34.32 -57.85 -25.79
CA LEU A 11 34.39 -57.59 -24.35
C LEU A 11 35.44 -56.51 -24.01
N LEU A 12 36.58 -56.52 -24.69
CA LEU A 12 37.61 -55.49 -24.53
C LEU A 12 37.14 -54.10 -25.00
N LEU A 13 36.43 -54.05 -26.13
CA LEU A 13 35.80 -52.80 -26.61
C LEU A 13 34.75 -52.28 -25.62
N PHE A 14 33.92 -53.17 -25.08
CA PHE A 14 32.91 -52.80 -24.09
C PHE A 14 33.57 -52.23 -22.83
N LEU A 15 34.63 -52.86 -22.32
CA LEU A 15 35.37 -52.35 -21.17
C LEU A 15 36.01 -50.98 -21.45
N LEU A 16 36.53 -50.75 -22.65
CA LEU A 16 37.06 -49.44 -23.05
C LEU A 16 35.97 -48.36 -23.08
N ILE A 17 34.77 -48.68 -23.58
CA ILE A 17 33.65 -47.74 -23.60
C ILE A 17 33.20 -47.40 -22.18
N VAL A 18 33.04 -48.41 -21.32
CA VAL A 18 32.67 -48.21 -19.92
C VAL A 18 33.73 -47.39 -19.20
N PHE A 19 35.02 -47.67 -19.43
CA PHE A 19 36.12 -46.91 -18.87
C PHE A 19 36.10 -45.45 -19.35
N TYR A 20 35.92 -45.23 -20.66
CA TYR A 20 35.84 -43.89 -21.26
C TYR A 20 34.67 -43.08 -20.68
N VAL A 21 33.48 -43.67 -20.56
CA VAL A 21 32.29 -43.01 -19.99
C VAL A 21 32.49 -42.72 -18.50
N THR A 22 33.04 -43.67 -17.74
CA THR A 22 33.24 -43.52 -16.30
C THR A 22 34.30 -42.46 -16.00
N ASP A 23 35.38 -42.42 -16.77
CA ASP A 23 36.45 -41.43 -16.63
C ASP A 23 35.96 -40.02 -17.01
N HIS A 24 35.22 -39.90 -18.13
CA HIS A 24 34.63 -38.63 -18.55
C HIS A 24 33.58 -38.10 -17.53
N SER A 25 32.83 -38.99 -16.88
CA SER A 25 31.82 -38.62 -15.89
C SER A 25 32.41 -38.20 -14.54
N ARG A 26 33.65 -38.59 -14.23
CA ARG A 26 34.36 -38.19 -13.02
C ARG A 26 34.95 -36.78 -13.12
N ALA A 27 35.25 -36.32 -14.33
CA ALA A 27 35.76 -34.97 -14.56
C ALA A 27 34.68 -33.88 -14.40
N THR A 28 33.42 -34.17 -14.76
CA THR A 28 32.33 -33.18 -14.73
C THR A 28 31.68 -33.01 -13.36
N THR A 29 31.69 -34.03 -12.50
CA THR A 29 31.04 -33.98 -11.18
C THR A 29 31.83 -33.22 -10.11
N LYS A 30 33.16 -33.10 -10.26
CA LYS A 30 33.99 -32.37 -9.28
C LYS A 30 33.94 -30.85 -9.45
N ILE A 31 33.77 -30.38 -10.68
CA ILE A 31 33.71 -28.95 -11.03
C ILE A 31 32.37 -28.33 -10.56
N GLN A 32 31.28 -29.10 -10.61
CA GLN A 32 29.94 -28.62 -10.23
C GLN A 32 29.77 -28.43 -8.71
N GLY A 33 30.49 -29.21 -7.89
CA GLY A 33 30.42 -29.12 -6.43
C GLY A 33 31.12 -27.87 -5.86
N GLU A 34 32.24 -27.45 -6.46
CA GLU A 34 32.94 -26.22 -6.04
C GLU A 34 32.14 -24.97 -6.42
N ASP A 35 31.60 -24.93 -7.64
CA ASP A 35 30.79 -23.81 -8.15
C ASP A 35 29.54 -23.59 -7.27
N PHE A 36 28.80 -24.65 -6.95
CA PHE A 36 27.61 -24.55 -6.09
C PHE A 36 27.93 -24.06 -4.66
N SER A 37 29.06 -24.49 -4.10
CA SER A 37 29.48 -24.04 -2.76
C SER A 37 29.84 -22.55 -2.74
N SER A 38 30.40 -22.04 -3.84
CA SER A 38 30.74 -20.62 -4.00
C SER A 38 29.48 -19.76 -4.12
N GLN A 39 28.50 -20.21 -4.91
CA GLN A 39 27.20 -19.56 -5.08
C GLN A 39 26.42 -19.50 -3.76
N ILE A 40 26.44 -20.56 -2.94
CA ILE A 40 25.80 -20.54 -1.61
C ILE A 40 26.45 -19.49 -0.70
N LYS A 41 27.78 -19.41 -0.68
CA LYS A 41 28.50 -18.42 0.14
C LYS A 41 28.21 -16.99 -0.31
N GLU A 42 28.17 -16.78 -1.62
CA GLU A 42 27.83 -15.48 -2.19
C GLU A 42 26.39 -15.08 -1.85
N TRP A 43 25.44 -16.00 -2.01
CA TRP A 43 24.05 -15.78 -1.65
C TRP A 43 23.88 -15.52 -0.14
N GLN A 44 24.59 -16.26 0.72
CA GLN A 44 24.60 -16.00 2.16
C GLN A 44 25.08 -14.58 2.46
N LYS A 45 26.15 -14.12 1.78
CA LYS A 45 26.65 -12.75 1.93
C LYS A 45 25.60 -11.72 1.54
N THR A 46 24.92 -11.92 0.41
CA THR A 46 23.83 -11.05 -0.05
C THR A 46 22.68 -11.01 0.96
N VAL A 47 22.26 -12.15 1.51
CA VAL A 47 21.19 -12.19 2.51
C VAL A 47 21.59 -11.43 3.78
N VAL A 48 22.83 -11.60 4.25
CA VAL A 48 23.34 -10.86 5.42
C VAL A 48 23.36 -9.35 5.16
N GLU A 49 23.75 -8.93 3.96
CA GLU A 49 23.76 -7.52 3.56
C GLU A 49 22.34 -6.94 3.50
N LEU A 50 21.38 -7.67 2.91
CA LEU A 50 19.97 -7.29 2.88
C LEU A 50 19.34 -7.20 4.28
N ILE A 51 19.69 -8.10 5.20
CA ILE A 51 19.24 -8.02 6.60
C ILE A 51 19.74 -6.73 7.25
N LYS A 52 21.00 -6.36 6.99
CA LYS A 52 21.60 -5.13 7.51
C LYS A 52 20.95 -3.88 6.92
N GLU A 53 20.66 -3.88 5.62
CA GLU A 53 19.91 -2.80 4.98
C GLU A 53 18.49 -2.69 5.56
N LEU A 54 17.82 -3.82 5.78
CA LEU A 54 16.48 -3.85 6.38
C LEU A 54 16.48 -3.30 7.81
N GLU A 55 17.49 -3.64 8.61
CA GLU A 55 17.65 -3.09 9.96
C GLU A 55 17.85 -1.57 9.94
N ASN A 56 18.69 -1.07 9.03
CA ASN A 56 18.87 0.38 8.84
C ASN A 56 17.59 1.08 8.41
N VAL A 57 16.88 0.54 7.41
CA VAL A 57 15.61 1.11 6.92
C VAL A 57 14.55 1.10 8.02
N SER A 58 14.46 0.00 8.77
CA SER A 58 13.57 -0.10 9.94
C SER A 58 13.88 0.97 10.99
N GLY A 59 15.15 1.17 11.30
CA GLY A 59 15.61 2.22 12.22
C GLY A 59 15.26 3.63 11.74
N GLU A 60 15.45 3.90 10.44
CA GLU A 60 15.10 5.18 9.84
C GLU A 60 13.59 5.44 9.88
N ILE A 61 12.77 4.45 9.49
CA ILE A 61 11.31 4.54 9.55
C ILE A 61 10.85 4.78 11.00
N LEU A 62 11.42 4.07 11.98
CA LEU A 62 11.09 4.29 13.39
C LEU A 62 11.41 5.72 13.85
N SER A 63 12.53 6.28 13.40
CA SER A 63 12.90 7.67 13.69
C SER A 63 11.91 8.66 13.07
N GLN A 64 11.56 8.47 11.80
CA GLN A 64 10.57 9.31 11.12
C GLN A 64 9.19 9.22 11.77
N ILE A 65 8.75 8.03 12.16
CA ILE A 65 7.48 7.83 12.87
C ILE A 65 7.49 8.57 14.21
N LYS A 66 8.55 8.42 15.02
CA LYS A 66 8.67 9.13 16.30
C LYS A 66 8.61 10.65 16.12
N SER A 67 9.40 11.20 15.19
CA SER A 67 9.38 12.63 14.90
C SER A 67 8.00 13.11 14.43
N LYS A 68 7.33 12.34 13.57
CA LYS A 68 6.00 12.70 13.09
C LYS A 68 4.93 12.60 14.18
N MET A 69 5.07 11.66 15.10
CA MET A 69 4.20 11.50 16.27
C MET A 69 4.33 12.70 17.21
N GLU A 70 5.56 13.16 17.50
CA GLU A 70 5.80 14.38 18.28
C GLU A 70 5.18 15.62 17.61
N GLU A 71 5.34 15.77 16.29
CA GLU A 71 4.70 16.85 15.53
C GLU A 71 3.16 16.78 15.60
N MET A 72 2.60 15.57 15.57
CA MET A 72 1.17 15.34 15.71
C MET A 72 0.65 15.69 17.11
N ASP A 73 1.34 15.27 18.16
CA ASP A 73 0.98 15.58 19.55
C ASP A 73 0.98 17.09 19.80
N LEU A 74 1.96 17.81 19.24
CA LEU A 74 2.00 19.27 19.27
C LEU A 74 0.77 19.89 18.57
N LYS A 75 0.41 19.38 17.39
CA LYS A 75 -0.78 19.85 16.65
C LYS A 75 -2.09 19.54 17.35
N ILE A 76 -2.19 18.39 18.03
CA ILE A 76 -3.35 18.02 18.86
C ILE A 76 -3.48 19.02 20.03
N ALA A 77 -2.39 19.29 20.74
CA ALA A 77 -2.38 20.27 21.83
C ALA A 77 -2.77 21.68 21.35
N GLU A 78 -2.30 22.10 20.17
CA GLU A 78 -2.69 23.39 19.58
C GLU A 78 -4.19 23.42 19.21
N ALA A 79 -4.70 22.33 18.62
CA ALA A 79 -6.11 22.20 18.28
C ALA A 79 -6.99 22.25 19.54
N ASP A 80 -6.61 21.56 20.62
CA ASP A 80 -7.32 21.61 21.90
C ASP A 80 -7.32 23.02 22.51
N LYS A 81 -6.20 23.75 22.40
CA LYS A 81 -6.13 25.15 22.83
C LYS A 81 -7.11 26.02 22.04
N LYS A 82 -7.21 25.83 20.72
CA LYS A 82 -8.17 26.54 19.84
C LYS A 82 -9.62 26.16 20.15
N ILE A 83 -9.90 24.89 20.44
CA ILE A 83 -11.24 24.45 20.86
C ILE A 83 -11.61 25.12 22.18
N LYS A 84 -10.67 25.20 23.13
CA LYS A 84 -10.89 25.88 24.42
C LYS A 84 -11.17 27.36 24.23
N SER A 85 -10.40 28.07 23.39
CA SER A 85 -10.64 29.49 23.12
C SER A 85 -11.98 29.74 22.42
N LEU A 86 -12.36 28.88 21.47
CA LEU A 86 -13.67 28.96 20.83
C LEU A 86 -14.80 28.70 21.84
N LYS A 87 -14.66 27.68 22.70
CA LYS A 87 -15.65 27.40 23.76
C LYS A 87 -15.81 28.54 24.75
N THR A 88 -14.76 29.30 25.05
CA THR A 88 -14.85 30.48 25.92
C THR A 88 -15.48 31.69 25.25
N LEU A 89 -15.44 31.80 23.92
CA LEU A 89 -16.08 32.90 23.17
C LEU A 89 -17.57 32.64 22.87
N ILE A 90 -17.99 31.37 22.85
CA ILE A 90 -19.40 30.98 22.69
C ILE A 90 -20.33 31.59 23.75
N PRO A 91 -20.02 31.61 25.07
CA PRO A 91 -20.89 32.22 26.07
C PRO A 91 -21.02 33.75 25.93
N GLU A 92 -20.05 34.42 25.31
CA GLU A 92 -20.09 35.88 25.12
C GLU A 92 -21.04 36.28 23.97
N VAL A 93 -21.09 35.47 22.91
CA VAL A 93 -22.02 35.68 21.77
C VAL A 93 -23.45 35.25 22.11
N SER A 94 -23.65 34.31 23.03
CA SER A 94 -25.00 33.92 23.49
C SER A 94 -25.69 34.96 24.38
N SER A 95 -24.97 36.02 24.82
CA SER A 95 -25.58 37.12 25.60
C SER A 95 -26.35 38.14 24.74
N TRP A 96 -26.31 38.01 23.41
CA TRP A 96 -27.03 38.88 22.46
C TRP A 96 -28.27 38.22 21.83
N SER A 97 -28.82 37.18 22.44
CA SER A 97 -30.03 36.51 21.92
C SER A 97 -30.93 35.95 23.03
N GLU A 98 -31.61 36.84 23.72
CA GLU A 98 -33.00 36.58 24.15
C GLU A 98 -33.90 37.62 23.49
N PRO A 99 -34.97 37.16 22.82
CA PRO A 99 -36.22 37.13 23.56
C PRO A 99 -36.84 35.73 23.57
N ASN A 100 -37.24 35.33 24.78
CA ASN A 100 -38.50 34.67 25.11
C ASN A 100 -39.14 33.81 24.01
N LEU A 101 -39.14 32.49 24.19
CA LEU A 101 -40.25 31.60 23.82
C LEU A 101 -40.04 30.21 24.43
N GLU A 102 -40.67 30.00 25.59
CA GLU A 102 -41.00 28.67 26.10
C GLU A 102 -41.87 27.91 25.08
N GLY A 103 -41.54 26.62 24.89
CA GLY A 103 -42.53 25.60 24.53
C GLY A 103 -42.75 25.32 23.03
N LYS A 104 -41.98 24.39 22.45
CA LYS A 104 -42.54 23.19 21.80
C LYS A 104 -41.46 22.22 21.33
N LEU A 105 -41.53 21.02 21.90
CA LEU A 105 -40.97 19.81 21.33
C LEU A 105 -41.50 19.58 19.92
N VAL A 106 -40.57 19.26 19.01
CA VAL A 106 -40.71 18.36 17.87
C VAL A 106 -41.51 18.87 16.66
N LYS A 107 -40.78 18.85 15.52
CA LYS A 107 -41.23 18.76 14.12
C LYS A 107 -41.74 20.04 13.45
N LYS A 108 -40.84 20.66 12.66
CA LYS A 108 -41.23 21.23 11.35
C LYS A 108 -40.26 20.76 10.27
N ARG A 109 -40.75 19.86 9.43
CA ARG A 109 -40.29 19.70 8.04
C ARG A 109 -40.52 21.04 7.33
N SER A 110 -39.57 21.51 6.55
CA SER A 110 -39.90 21.75 5.14
C SER A 110 -38.68 21.86 4.22
N PRO A 111 -38.83 21.43 2.96
CA PRO A 111 -37.78 21.17 2.01
C PRO A 111 -37.61 22.38 1.11
N ASN A 112 -36.48 23.09 1.23
CA ASN A 112 -36.05 23.97 0.15
C ASN A 112 -34.54 24.19 0.25
N LYS A 113 -33.76 23.14 -0.02
CA LYS A 113 -32.33 23.28 -0.24
C LYS A 113 -32.10 23.30 -1.75
N SER A 114 -32.21 24.50 -2.32
CA SER A 114 -31.51 24.80 -3.57
C SER A 114 -30.06 24.37 -3.37
N LEU A 115 -29.59 23.41 -4.18
CA LEU A 115 -28.23 22.89 -4.12
C LEU A 115 -27.24 24.05 -4.19
N PRO A 116 -26.18 24.10 -3.35
CA PRO A 116 -25.18 25.13 -3.46
C PRO A 116 -24.57 25.14 -4.87
N PRO A 117 -24.55 26.27 -5.60
CA PRO A 117 -24.04 26.34 -6.98
C PRO A 117 -22.53 26.07 -7.08
N LYS A 118 -21.84 25.90 -5.95
CA LYS A 118 -20.38 25.68 -5.86
C LYS A 118 -19.91 24.34 -6.43
N HIS A 119 -20.79 23.34 -6.56
CA HIS A 119 -20.42 21.99 -6.99
C HIS A 119 -20.92 21.62 -8.40
N GLY A 120 -21.32 22.61 -9.21
CA GLY A 120 -21.86 22.39 -10.56
C GLY A 120 -20.96 21.55 -11.47
N LYS A 121 -19.63 21.71 -11.37
CA LYS A 121 -18.66 20.94 -12.14
C LYS A 121 -18.66 19.45 -11.79
N ILE A 122 -18.90 19.10 -10.52
CA ILE A 122 -18.99 17.71 -10.06
C ILE A 122 -20.27 17.07 -10.61
N TYR A 123 -21.39 17.80 -10.58
CA TYR A 123 -22.66 17.33 -11.13
C TYR A 123 -22.58 17.10 -12.64
N GLN A 124 -21.96 18.00 -13.39
CA GLN A 124 -21.76 17.83 -14.83
C GLN A 124 -20.93 16.58 -15.16
N LEU A 125 -19.83 16.35 -14.43
CA LEU A 125 -19.00 15.16 -14.65
C LEU A 125 -19.74 13.87 -14.27
N ALA A 126 -20.51 13.88 -13.19
CA ALA A 126 -21.34 12.73 -12.81
C ALA A 126 -22.46 12.47 -13.84
N ASP A 127 -23.09 13.51 -14.39
CA ASP A 127 -24.11 13.40 -15.43
C ASP A 127 -23.53 12.89 -16.76
N GLN A 128 -22.24 13.11 -16.99
CA GLN A 128 -21.47 12.52 -18.10
C GLN A 128 -21.07 11.06 -17.83
N GLY A 129 -21.45 10.47 -16.68
CA GLY A 129 -21.16 9.07 -16.34
C GLY A 129 -19.77 8.81 -15.77
N TRP A 130 -19.05 9.85 -15.35
CA TRP A 130 -17.71 9.68 -14.76
C TRP A 130 -17.79 9.00 -13.38
N ASN A 131 -16.80 8.17 -13.07
CA ASN A 131 -16.69 7.52 -11.77
C ASN A 131 -16.18 8.52 -10.71
N VAL A 132 -16.56 8.30 -9.44
CA VAL A 132 -16.16 9.12 -8.28
C VAL A 132 -14.64 9.28 -8.18
N VAL A 133 -13.88 8.24 -8.53
CA VAL A 133 -12.40 8.28 -8.54
C VAL A 133 -11.87 9.25 -9.59
N ASP A 134 -12.41 9.20 -10.81
CA ASP A 134 -11.95 10.04 -11.93
C ASP A 134 -12.35 11.50 -11.71
N ILE A 135 -13.52 11.73 -11.10
CA ILE A 135 -13.96 13.07 -10.69
C ILE A 135 -13.00 13.61 -9.62
N ALA A 136 -12.63 12.80 -8.62
CA ALA A 136 -11.72 13.20 -7.54
C ALA A 136 -10.36 13.66 -8.05
N GLU A 137 -9.80 12.91 -9.00
CA GLU A 137 -8.53 13.25 -9.64
C GLU A 137 -8.64 14.55 -10.44
N LYS A 138 -9.70 14.70 -11.24
CA LYS A 138 -9.93 15.85 -12.12
C LYS A 138 -10.29 17.14 -11.38
N THR A 139 -10.99 17.04 -10.25
CA THR A 139 -11.39 18.21 -9.45
C THR A 139 -10.46 18.47 -8.27
N ARG A 140 -9.50 17.58 -7.98
CA ARG A 140 -8.64 17.60 -6.79
C ARG A 140 -9.42 17.67 -5.48
N ILE A 141 -10.59 17.03 -5.44
CA ILE A 141 -11.48 16.96 -4.27
C ILE A 141 -11.44 15.53 -3.76
N GLY A 142 -11.51 15.34 -2.43
CA GLY A 142 -11.46 14.00 -1.84
C GLY A 142 -12.64 13.13 -2.26
N LYS A 143 -12.40 11.82 -2.42
CA LYS A 143 -13.44 10.84 -2.82
C LYS A 143 -14.68 10.88 -1.91
N GLY A 144 -14.46 11.00 -0.59
CA GLY A 144 -15.55 11.08 0.39
C GLY A 144 -16.39 12.36 0.27
N GLU A 145 -15.76 13.49 -0.09
CA GLU A 145 -16.46 14.76 -0.28
C GLU A 145 -17.30 14.73 -1.57
N ILE A 146 -16.79 14.14 -2.65
CA ILE A 146 -17.57 13.92 -3.88
C ILE A 146 -18.77 13.01 -3.63
N GLN A 147 -18.57 11.91 -2.89
CA GLN A 147 -19.65 11.00 -2.51
C GLN A 147 -20.76 11.75 -1.74
N LEU A 148 -20.36 12.54 -0.74
CA LEU A 148 -21.29 13.35 0.04
C LEU A 148 -22.08 14.34 -0.84
N ILE A 149 -21.41 15.02 -1.77
CA ILE A 149 -22.03 15.99 -2.69
C ILE A 149 -23.05 15.30 -3.62
N LEU A 150 -22.72 14.12 -4.15
CA LEU A 150 -23.62 13.36 -5.02
C LEU A 150 -24.81 12.78 -4.24
N ASP A 151 -24.60 12.31 -3.00
CA ASP A 151 -25.66 11.80 -2.14
C ASP A 151 -26.62 12.91 -1.71
N LEU A 152 -26.11 14.10 -1.41
CA LEU A 152 -26.92 15.28 -1.14
C LEU A 152 -27.80 15.67 -2.35
N ARG A 153 -27.27 15.57 -3.58
CA ARG A 153 -28.06 15.80 -4.79
C ARG A 153 -29.19 14.77 -4.93
N ARG A 154 -28.90 13.49 -4.68
CA ARG A 154 -29.88 12.41 -4.78
C ARG A 154 -31.04 12.62 -3.79
N GLN A 155 -30.75 13.04 -2.56
CA GLN A 155 -31.75 13.33 -1.53
C GLN A 155 -32.64 14.54 -1.85
N VAL A 156 -32.17 15.47 -2.69
CA VAL A 156 -32.95 16.65 -3.11
C VAL A 156 -33.84 16.35 -4.31
N ILE A 157 -33.46 15.38 -5.15
CA ILE A 157 -34.17 15.02 -6.39
C ILE A 157 -35.18 13.86 -6.18
N SER A 158 -35.06 13.07 -5.09
CA SER A 158 -36.04 12.02 -4.73
C SER A 158 -37.22 12.57 -3.92
#